data_AF-A0A165MBA6-F1
#
_entry.id   AF-A0A165MBA6-F1
#
_cell.length_a   1.000
_cell.length_b   1.000
_cell.length_c   1.000
_cell.angle_alpha   90.00
_cell.angle_beta   90.00
_cell.angle_gamma   90.00
#
_symmetry.space_group_name_H-M   'P 1'
#
loop_
_entity.id
_entity.type
_entity.pdbx_description
1 polymer ?
#
loop_
_entity_poly.entity_id
_entity_poly.type
_entity_poly.pdbx_seq_one_letter_code
_entity_poly.pdbx_strand_id
1 'polypeptide(L)'
;MVTGRRSDRLMQSRFRSHPVFHLLLLPPSVADNVPDWDEDAAPSKPAPAPVAPPPAVDRLAPADATNVPRPARTRVDESARAPEDDSVRSVKRRKVEVSGAYQLIPEPHQYLAPEDRSTTTPSPMSVLAEAAVKQCLQADAREQLRVPHKRVAWIVPIVGKPPDHSDCTPAAFTPTIAALFLPTTTPTIRWRKETAWAFWESLQSMRKKRVFGSMGFAFETHLDYDFIKIYHNASHSLRLRTALGGFRNETDVPSTGGKAYRPLKTAVLLLVDEVNRGLLIA
;
A
#
# COMPACT_ATOMS: atom_id res chain seq x y z
N MET A 1 56.98 31.83 -2.18
CA MET A 1 56.23 30.56 -2.03
C MET A 1 55.02 30.83 -1.15
N VAL A 2 53.83 30.90 -1.73
CA VAL A 2 52.57 31.21 -1.03
C VAL A 2 51.72 29.94 -1.03
N THR A 3 51.49 29.36 0.14
CA THR A 3 50.64 28.17 0.30
C THR A 3 49.18 28.60 0.49
N GLY A 4 48.38 28.42 -0.55
CA GLY A 4 46.93 28.64 -0.51
C GLY A 4 46.21 27.52 0.23
N ARG A 5 45.58 27.84 1.36
CA ARG A 5 44.59 26.98 2.02
C ARG A 5 43.23 27.14 1.32
N ARG A 6 42.76 26.09 0.65
CA ARG A 6 41.37 25.97 0.19
C ARG A 6 40.49 25.60 1.38
N SER A 7 39.50 26.44 1.67
CA SER A 7 38.47 26.20 2.66
C SER A 7 37.39 25.30 2.06
N ASP A 8 37.27 24.07 2.56
CA ASP A 8 36.12 23.20 2.31
C ASP A 8 34.91 23.78 3.05
N ARG A 9 34.02 24.43 2.30
CA ARG A 9 32.77 24.97 2.79
C ARG A 9 31.70 23.89 2.66
N LEU A 10 31.50 23.12 3.73
CA LEU A 10 30.36 22.21 3.87
C LEU A 10 29.05 22.99 3.66
N MET A 11 28.37 22.72 2.55
CA MET A 11 26.97 23.10 2.31
C MET A 11 26.07 22.25 3.20
N GLN A 12 25.84 22.69 4.44
CA GLN A 12 24.73 22.20 5.25
C GLN A 12 23.43 22.78 4.67
N SER A 13 22.76 22.00 3.82
CA SER A 13 21.39 22.26 3.39
C SER A 13 20.48 22.26 4.62
N ARG A 14 20.06 23.45 5.05
CA ARG A 14 19.04 23.62 6.09
C ARG A 14 17.68 23.30 5.48
N PHE A 15 17.29 22.02 5.51
CA PHE A 15 15.89 21.64 5.32
C PHE A 15 15.09 22.21 6.50
N ARG A 16 14.28 23.23 6.21
CA ARG A 16 13.31 23.77 7.17
C ARG A 16 12.22 22.71 7.37
N SER A 17 12.11 22.16 8.57
CA SER A 17 10.98 21.33 8.97
C SER A 17 9.69 22.16 8.82
N HIS A 18 8.80 21.70 7.94
CA HIS A 18 7.50 22.34 7.76
C HIS A 18 6.55 21.85 8.88
N PRO A 19 5.66 22.71 9.38
CA PRO A 19 4.65 22.29 10.34
C PRO A 19 3.72 21.26 9.70
N VAL A 20 3.70 20.06 10.28
CA VAL A 20 2.78 18.97 9.91
C VAL A 20 1.40 19.32 10.47
N PHE A 21 0.45 19.62 9.59
CA PHE A 21 -0.95 19.76 9.98
C PHE A 21 -1.58 18.37 10.09
N HIS A 22 -1.79 17.89 11.31
CA HIS A 22 -2.60 16.71 11.57
C HIS A 22 -4.08 17.04 11.30
N LEU A 23 -4.56 16.71 10.11
CA LEU A 23 -5.99 16.65 9.82
C LEU A 23 -6.58 15.44 10.58
N LEU A 24 -7.10 15.68 11.78
CA LEU A 24 -7.97 14.74 12.48
C LEU A 24 -9.29 14.64 11.70
N LEU A 25 -9.30 13.81 10.66
CA LEU A 25 -10.53 13.41 9.98
C LEU A 25 -11.26 12.43 10.90
N LEU A 26 -12.29 12.92 11.60
CA LEU A 26 -13.34 12.07 12.15
C LEU A 26 -13.86 11.18 11.01
N PRO A 27 -13.98 9.86 11.21
CA PRO A 27 -14.54 8.99 10.18
C PRO A 27 -15.94 9.50 9.83
N PRO A 28 -16.28 9.64 8.54
CA PRO A 28 -17.65 9.93 8.17
C PRO A 28 -18.54 8.83 8.75
N SER A 29 -19.54 9.22 9.54
CA SER A 29 -20.57 8.33 10.04
C SER A 29 -21.13 7.53 8.86
N VAL A 30 -21.11 6.21 8.97
CA VAL A 30 -21.47 5.23 7.92
C VAL A 30 -23.00 5.18 7.72
N ALA A 31 -23.72 6.28 7.94
CA ALA A 31 -25.18 6.27 7.95
C ALA A 31 -25.83 6.49 6.58
N ASP A 32 -25.36 7.38 5.69
CA ASP A 32 -26.29 7.90 4.66
C ASP A 32 -25.79 7.99 3.21
N ASN A 33 -24.72 7.31 2.79
CA ASN A 33 -24.34 7.31 1.36
C ASN A 33 -23.72 6.00 0.90
N VAL A 34 -24.52 4.94 0.88
CA VAL A 34 -24.30 3.86 -0.10
C VAL A 34 -24.87 4.39 -1.42
N PRO A 35 -24.07 4.52 -2.49
CA PRO A 35 -24.62 4.78 -3.81
C PRO A 35 -25.58 3.63 -4.13
N ASP A 36 -26.84 3.97 -4.35
CA ASP A 36 -27.84 3.05 -4.87
C ASP A 36 -27.33 2.60 -6.26
N TRP A 37 -26.79 1.39 -6.32
CA TRP A 37 -26.44 0.76 -7.58
C TRP A 37 -27.75 0.21 -8.10
N ASP A 38 -28.34 0.86 -9.11
CA ASP A 38 -29.52 0.37 -9.83
C ASP A 38 -29.38 -1.14 -10.07
N GLU A 39 -30.14 -1.90 -9.28
CA GLU A 39 -30.25 -3.36 -9.31
C GLU A 39 -31.36 -3.76 -10.29
N ASP A 40 -31.49 -3.00 -11.38
CA ASP A 40 -32.45 -3.29 -12.44
C ASP A 40 -31.90 -4.40 -13.35
N ALA A 41 -32.64 -5.51 -13.36
CA ALA A 41 -32.50 -6.71 -14.17
C ALA A 41 -31.59 -7.84 -13.63
N ALA A 42 -31.81 -8.25 -12.38
CA ALA A 42 -31.59 -9.66 -12.02
C ALA A 42 -32.86 -10.48 -12.32
N PRO A 43 -32.79 -11.59 -13.09
CA PRO A 43 -33.93 -12.49 -13.28
C PRO A 43 -34.36 -13.07 -11.92
N SER A 44 -35.65 -12.98 -11.64
CA SER A 44 -36.29 -13.47 -10.41
C SER A 44 -35.79 -14.86 -10.04
N LYS A 45 -35.04 -14.94 -8.94
CA LYS A 45 -34.51 -16.19 -8.40
C LYS A 45 -35.70 -17.09 -8.00
N PRO A 46 -35.82 -18.33 -8.53
CA PRO A 46 -36.89 -19.22 -8.14
C PRO A 46 -36.81 -19.53 -6.64
N ALA A 47 -37.98 -19.57 -6.00
CA ALA A 47 -38.12 -19.83 -4.58
C ALA A 47 -37.36 -21.11 -4.17
N PRO A 48 -36.59 -21.10 -3.07
CA PRO A 48 -35.85 -22.27 -2.62
C PRO A 48 -36.83 -23.39 -2.25
N ALA A 49 -36.62 -24.57 -2.84
CA ALA A 49 -37.35 -25.78 -2.49
C ALA A 49 -37.18 -26.09 -0.98
N PRO A 50 -38.21 -26.65 -0.32
CA PRO A 50 -38.14 -27.02 1.08
C PRO A 50 -36.96 -27.96 1.33
N VAL A 51 -36.04 -27.51 2.17
CA VAL A 51 -34.83 -28.25 2.56
C VAL A 51 -35.27 -29.48 3.35
N ALA A 52 -34.97 -30.66 2.81
CA ALA A 52 -35.17 -31.92 3.50
C ALA A 52 -34.35 -31.95 4.81
N PRO A 53 -34.91 -32.48 5.92
CA PRO A 53 -34.19 -32.58 7.18
C PRO A 53 -32.93 -33.46 7.02
N PRO A 54 -31.82 -33.08 7.65
CA PRO A 54 -30.59 -33.88 7.58
C PRO A 54 -30.79 -35.25 8.22
N PRO A 55 -30.21 -36.32 7.64
CA PRO A 55 -30.27 -37.65 8.25
C PRO A 55 -29.55 -37.64 9.60
N ALA A 56 -30.14 -38.32 10.57
CA ALA A 56 -29.59 -38.50 11.91
C ALA A 56 -28.20 -39.15 11.82
N VAL A 57 -27.17 -38.40 12.21
CA VAL A 57 -25.80 -38.90 12.28
C VAL A 57 -25.64 -39.64 13.60
N ASP A 58 -25.48 -40.95 13.51
CA ASP A 58 -25.16 -41.81 14.65
C ASP A 58 -23.84 -41.37 15.29
N ARG A 59 -23.91 -41.02 16.59
CA ARG A 59 -22.75 -40.75 17.44
C ARG A 59 -21.97 -42.03 17.66
N LEU A 60 -20.91 -42.23 16.88
CA LEU A 60 -19.87 -43.21 17.20
C LEU A 60 -19.05 -42.75 18.42
N ALA A 61 -18.80 -43.71 19.30
CA ALA A 61 -18.21 -43.60 20.63
C ALA A 61 -16.78 -43.02 20.65
N PRO A 62 -16.34 -42.45 21.80
CA PRO A 62 -14.97 -42.01 21.99
C PRO A 62 -14.02 -43.22 22.08
N ALA A 63 -13.09 -43.31 21.13
CA ALA A 63 -12.03 -44.31 21.16
C ALA A 63 -10.93 -43.90 22.14
N ASP A 64 -10.50 -44.92 22.88
CA ASP A 64 -9.59 -44.94 24.00
C ASP A 64 -8.21 -44.30 23.78
N ALA A 65 -7.70 -43.81 24.91
CA ALA A 65 -6.34 -43.40 25.12
C ALA A 65 -5.33 -44.49 24.73
N THR A 66 -4.29 -44.09 23.99
CA THR A 66 -3.06 -44.89 23.92
C THR A 66 -1.83 -44.02 24.12
N ASN A 67 -1.16 -44.32 25.23
CA ASN A 67 0.17 -43.91 25.64
C ASN A 67 1.17 -43.83 24.48
N VAL A 68 1.90 -42.72 24.37
CA VAL A 68 3.17 -42.66 23.64
C VAL A 68 4.31 -42.48 24.65
N PRO A 69 5.31 -43.38 24.64
CA PRO A 69 6.40 -43.39 25.62
C PRO A 69 7.40 -42.24 25.41
N ARG A 70 7.78 -41.65 26.54
CA ARG A 70 8.79 -40.61 26.71
C ARG A 70 10.20 -41.23 26.58
N PRO A 71 11.05 -40.81 25.63
CA PRO A 71 12.44 -41.25 25.62
C PRO A 71 13.26 -40.51 26.69
N ALA A 72 14.16 -41.29 27.27
CA ALA A 72 14.91 -41.04 28.48
C ALA A 72 15.95 -39.91 28.34
N ARG A 73 16.24 -39.32 29.50
CA ARG A 73 17.40 -38.48 29.77
C ARG A 73 18.68 -39.28 29.53
N THR A 74 19.56 -38.76 28.67
CA THR A 74 20.98 -39.12 28.70
C THR A 74 21.72 -37.96 29.35
N ARG A 75 22.26 -38.25 30.53
CA ARG A 75 23.21 -37.43 31.29
C ARG A 75 24.61 -38.00 30.99
N VAL A 76 25.65 -37.21 31.28
CA VAL A 76 27.09 -37.52 31.19
C VAL A 76 27.62 -37.30 29.76
N ASP A 77 28.60 -36.43 29.49
CA ASP A 77 29.85 -36.25 30.22
C ASP A 77 30.43 -34.83 30.15
N GLU A 78 30.98 -34.41 31.27
CA GLU A 78 31.71 -33.17 31.50
C GLU A 78 33.19 -33.49 31.27
N SER A 79 33.69 -33.21 30.05
CA SER A 79 35.10 -33.39 29.73
C SER A 79 35.71 -32.08 29.26
N ALA A 80 36.44 -31.46 30.18
CA ALA A 80 37.30 -30.32 29.96
C ALA A 80 38.35 -30.63 28.89
N ARG A 81 38.30 -29.89 27.77
CA ARG A 81 39.44 -29.68 26.87
C ARG A 81 39.28 -28.32 26.18
N ALA A 82 40.06 -27.35 26.62
CA ALA A 82 40.51 -26.28 25.74
C ALA A 82 41.46 -26.92 24.72
N PRO A 83 41.29 -26.59 23.43
CA PRO A 83 42.27 -25.69 22.84
C PRO A 83 41.62 -24.59 22.00
N GLU A 84 42.23 -23.43 22.10
CA GLU A 84 42.15 -22.33 21.15
C GLU A 84 42.43 -22.87 19.75
N ASP A 85 41.48 -22.69 18.81
CA ASP A 85 41.84 -22.64 17.39
C ASP A 85 40.85 -21.77 16.61
N ASP A 86 41.41 -20.68 16.09
CA ASP A 86 40.80 -19.63 15.29
C ASP A 86 40.31 -20.18 13.96
N SER A 87 39.06 -20.65 13.94
CA SER A 87 38.32 -20.72 12.68
C SER A 87 36.90 -20.21 12.87
N VAL A 88 36.79 -18.88 12.82
CA VAL A 88 35.52 -18.18 12.55
C VAL A 88 35.00 -18.70 11.21
N ARG A 89 34.24 -19.80 11.24
CA ARG A 89 33.46 -20.27 10.10
C ARG A 89 32.56 -19.12 9.71
N SER A 90 32.93 -18.42 8.65
CA SER A 90 32.11 -17.40 8.04
C SER A 90 30.77 -18.06 7.69
N VAL A 91 29.76 -17.84 8.53
CA VAL A 91 28.40 -18.27 8.28
C VAL A 91 28.06 -17.72 6.90
N LYS A 92 27.93 -18.61 5.90
CA LYS A 92 27.53 -18.25 4.54
C LYS A 92 26.21 -17.52 4.69
N ARG A 93 26.26 -16.18 4.63
CA ARG A 93 25.07 -15.33 4.67
C ARG A 93 24.17 -15.86 3.58
N ARG A 94 23.00 -16.36 3.98
CA ARG A 94 21.96 -16.82 3.05
C ARG A 94 21.77 -15.66 2.08
N LYS A 95 22.03 -15.91 0.79
CA LYS A 95 21.79 -14.93 -0.27
C LYS A 95 20.30 -14.62 -0.19
N VAL A 96 19.97 -13.51 0.47
CA VAL A 96 18.60 -13.00 0.52
C VAL A 96 18.32 -12.69 -0.93
N GLU A 97 17.46 -13.50 -1.53
CA GLU A 97 16.99 -13.28 -2.88
C GLU A 97 16.15 -12.01 -2.82
N VAL A 98 16.82 -10.87 -3.00
CA VAL A 98 16.18 -9.57 -3.19
C VAL A 98 15.61 -9.59 -4.59
N SER A 99 14.60 -10.42 -4.80
CA SER A 99 13.63 -10.19 -5.87
C SER A 99 12.98 -8.87 -5.51
N GLY A 100 13.54 -7.77 -6.03
CA GLY A 100 13.04 -6.42 -5.78
C GLY A 100 11.55 -6.34 -6.10
N ALA A 101 10.83 -5.41 -5.48
CA ALA A 101 9.38 -5.30 -5.63
C ALA A 101 8.92 -5.12 -7.10
N TYR A 102 9.85 -4.80 -7.99
CA TYR A 102 9.70 -4.84 -9.44
C TYR A 102 9.08 -6.12 -10.00
N GLN A 103 9.36 -7.29 -9.39
CA GLN A 103 8.75 -8.57 -9.81
C GLN A 103 7.36 -8.83 -9.21
N LEU A 104 6.90 -7.97 -8.29
CA LEU A 104 5.60 -8.11 -7.62
C LEU A 104 4.47 -7.50 -8.43
N ILE A 105 4.76 -6.41 -9.15
CA ILE A 105 3.79 -5.69 -9.97
C ILE A 105 4.01 -6.10 -11.44
N PRO A 106 2.97 -6.59 -12.13
CA PRO A 106 3.09 -7.01 -13.51
C PRO A 106 3.28 -5.80 -14.44
N GLU A 107 4.05 -6.00 -15.51
CA GLU A 107 4.22 -5.01 -16.57
C GLU A 107 2.91 -4.80 -17.36
N PRO A 108 2.67 -3.58 -17.90
CA PRO A 108 3.49 -2.38 -17.78
C PRO A 108 3.38 -1.70 -16.41
N HIS A 109 4.48 -1.15 -15.89
CA HIS A 109 4.51 -0.42 -14.60
C HIS A 109 3.94 0.99 -14.66
N GLN A 110 3.63 1.48 -15.86
CA GLN A 110 3.13 2.83 -16.08
C GLN A 110 1.90 2.80 -16.97
N TYR A 111 0.86 3.46 -16.50
CA TYR A 111 -0.38 3.67 -17.22
C TYR A 111 -0.69 5.16 -17.22
N LEU A 112 -0.56 5.80 -18.38
CA LEU A 112 -0.94 7.20 -18.53
C LEU A 112 -2.45 7.37 -18.40
N ALA A 113 -2.86 8.52 -17.88
CA ALA A 113 -4.26 8.94 -17.91
C ALA A 113 -4.76 8.91 -19.36
N PRO A 114 -5.90 8.27 -19.67
CA PRO A 114 -6.51 8.41 -20.98
C PRO A 114 -6.74 9.90 -21.25
N GLU A 115 -6.31 10.40 -22.42
CA GLU A 115 -6.69 11.74 -22.82
C GLU A 115 -8.21 11.83 -22.86
N ASP A 116 -8.78 12.69 -22.03
CA ASP A 116 -10.20 13.00 -22.10
C ASP A 116 -10.41 13.81 -23.37
N ARG A 117 -10.81 13.12 -24.44
CA ARG A 117 -11.20 13.74 -25.73
C ARG A 117 -12.45 14.61 -25.63
N SER A 118 -13.03 14.74 -24.43
CA SER A 118 -14.10 15.69 -24.17
C SER A 118 -13.53 17.11 -24.09
N THR A 119 -13.92 17.93 -25.06
CA THR A 119 -14.08 19.39 -24.90
C THR A 119 -12.81 20.24 -24.77
N THR A 120 -11.87 20.10 -25.69
CA THR A 120 -11.13 21.29 -26.13
C THR A 120 -11.04 21.24 -27.64
N THR A 121 -12.01 21.86 -28.31
CA THR A 121 -11.77 22.48 -29.61
C THR A 121 -10.43 23.17 -29.49
N PRO A 122 -9.42 22.85 -30.32
CA PRO A 122 -8.07 23.37 -30.16
C PRO A 122 -8.18 24.89 -30.12
N SER A 123 -8.03 25.48 -28.94
CA SER A 123 -7.95 26.92 -28.82
C SER A 123 -6.73 27.30 -29.66
N PRO A 124 -6.88 28.18 -30.67
CA PRO A 124 -5.77 28.54 -31.53
C PRO A 124 -4.60 28.95 -30.64
N MET A 125 -3.45 28.31 -30.86
CA MET A 125 -2.23 28.47 -30.05
C MET A 125 -1.91 29.94 -29.86
N SER A 126 -2.40 30.52 -28.77
CA SER A 126 -1.88 31.76 -28.23
C SER A 126 -0.53 31.41 -27.65
N VAL A 127 0.52 32.01 -28.21
CA VAL A 127 1.90 31.96 -27.75
C VAL A 127 1.91 32.47 -26.31
N LEU A 128 1.68 31.57 -25.35
CA LEU A 128 1.71 31.90 -23.93
C LEU A 128 3.17 31.99 -23.51
N ALA A 129 3.58 33.24 -23.28
CA ALA A 129 4.83 33.61 -22.67
C ALA A 129 5.11 32.72 -21.44
N GLU A 130 6.37 32.33 -21.32
CA GLU A 130 6.95 31.54 -20.24
C GLU A 130 6.69 32.25 -18.89
N ALA A 131 5.53 31.99 -18.31
CA ALA A 131 5.12 32.61 -17.05
C ALA A 131 5.96 31.99 -15.95
N ALA A 132 6.88 32.80 -15.40
CA ALA A 132 7.70 32.45 -14.25
C ALA A 132 6.84 31.78 -13.17
N VAL A 133 7.18 30.53 -12.84
CA VAL A 133 6.53 29.73 -11.80
C VAL A 133 6.71 30.45 -10.47
N LYS A 134 5.76 31.34 -10.13
CA LYS A 134 5.64 31.88 -8.78
C LYS A 134 5.30 30.70 -7.87
N GLN A 135 6.22 30.35 -6.98
CA GLN A 135 5.94 29.46 -5.85
C GLN A 135 4.72 30.02 -5.11
N CYS A 136 3.56 29.40 -5.32
CA CYS A 136 2.34 29.81 -4.66
C CYS A 136 2.41 29.29 -3.22
N LEU A 137 2.64 30.21 -2.28
CA LEU A 137 2.53 29.93 -0.85
C LEU A 137 1.16 29.30 -0.56
N GLN A 138 1.18 28.25 0.27
CA GLN A 138 0.08 27.33 0.57
C GLN A 138 -1.28 28.04 0.76
N ALA A 139 -2.06 28.13 -0.30
CA ALA A 139 -3.51 28.21 -0.17
C ALA A 139 -4.01 26.97 0.57
N ASP A 140 -5.06 27.12 1.38
CA ASP A 140 -5.65 26.03 2.16
C ASP A 140 -5.84 24.82 1.24
N ALA A 141 -5.38 23.64 1.69
CA ALA A 141 -5.41 22.41 0.91
C ALA A 141 -6.78 22.13 0.29
N ARG A 142 -7.85 22.52 0.98
CA ARG A 142 -9.22 22.43 0.48
C ARG A 142 -9.49 23.34 -0.71
N GLU A 143 -8.93 24.54 -0.73
CA GLU A 143 -9.06 25.46 -1.87
C GLU A 143 -8.31 24.94 -3.09
N GLN A 144 -7.16 24.29 -2.88
CA GLN A 144 -6.41 23.67 -3.96
C GLN A 144 -7.18 22.51 -4.61
N LEU A 145 -7.96 21.75 -3.84
CA LEU A 145 -8.84 20.70 -4.36
C LEU A 145 -10.05 21.24 -5.14
N ARG A 146 -10.38 22.53 -5.00
CA ARG A 146 -11.48 23.18 -5.73
C ARG A 146 -11.09 23.63 -7.14
N VAL A 147 -9.79 23.69 -7.45
CA VAL A 147 -9.33 24.11 -8.78
C VAL A 147 -9.68 23.02 -9.80
N PRO A 148 -10.55 23.30 -10.78
CA PRO A 148 -10.89 22.35 -11.83
C PRO A 148 -9.62 21.94 -12.60
N HIS A 149 -9.51 20.67 -12.96
CA HIS A 149 -8.40 20.10 -13.74
C HIS A 149 -7.03 20.02 -13.04
N LYS A 150 -6.95 20.35 -11.74
CA LYS A 150 -5.73 20.08 -10.98
C LYS A 150 -5.54 18.57 -10.79
N ARG A 151 -4.41 18.05 -11.24
CA ARG A 151 -4.03 16.63 -11.05
C ARG A 151 -3.28 16.48 -9.74
N VAL A 152 -3.64 15.43 -9.02
CA VAL A 152 -3.01 15.04 -7.77
C VAL A 152 -2.73 13.55 -7.80
N ALA A 153 -1.82 13.10 -6.95
CA ALA A 153 -1.42 11.71 -6.87
C ALA A 153 -1.51 11.17 -5.44
N TRP A 154 -2.16 10.03 -5.26
CA TRP A 154 -1.99 9.24 -4.04
C TRP A 154 -0.71 8.41 -4.11
N ILE A 155 0.09 8.43 -3.05
CA ILE A 155 1.25 7.56 -2.87
C ILE A 155 0.87 6.39 -1.98
N VAL A 156 1.01 5.18 -2.51
CA VAL A 156 0.77 3.92 -1.80
C VAL A 156 2.10 3.16 -1.68
N PRO A 157 2.71 3.13 -0.48
CA PRO A 157 3.95 2.40 -0.27
C PRO A 157 3.76 0.89 -0.44
N ILE A 158 4.71 0.25 -1.15
CA ILE A 158 4.80 -1.21 -1.33
C ILE A 158 5.95 -1.79 -0.50
N VAL A 159 7.09 -1.11 -0.48
CA VAL A 159 8.25 -1.45 0.35
C VAL A 159 8.81 -0.18 0.98
N GLY A 160 9.26 -0.29 2.23
CA GLY A 160 9.94 0.78 2.93
C GLY A 160 9.05 1.97 3.24
N LYS A 161 9.67 3.13 3.37
CA LYS A 161 9.01 4.40 3.64
C LYS A 161 9.52 5.45 2.65
N PRO A 162 8.64 6.14 1.91
CA PRO A 162 9.07 7.23 1.05
C PRO A 162 9.87 8.30 1.82
N PRO A 163 11.01 8.79 1.28
CA PRO A 163 11.79 9.85 1.88
C PRO A 163 10.97 11.14 1.85
N ASP A 164 11.28 12.05 2.78
CA ASP A 164 10.58 13.33 2.98
C ASP A 164 9.14 13.22 3.51
N HIS A 165 8.70 12.02 3.90
CA HIS A 165 7.32 11.79 4.32
C HIS A 165 7.23 11.04 5.66
N SER A 166 7.49 11.76 6.76
CA SER A 166 7.47 11.23 8.13
C SER A 166 6.15 10.61 8.54
N ASP A 167 5.03 11.09 7.99
CA ASP A 167 3.69 10.68 8.43
C ASP A 167 3.11 9.53 7.60
N CYS A 168 3.79 9.15 6.52
CA CYS A 168 3.39 8.00 5.71
C CYS A 168 3.59 6.70 6.48
N THR A 169 2.58 5.84 6.45
CA THR A 169 2.71 4.49 7.04
C THR A 169 3.72 3.68 6.21
N PRO A 170 4.80 3.16 6.83
CA PRO A 170 5.76 2.34 6.09
C PRO A 170 5.09 1.07 5.58
N ALA A 171 5.61 0.52 4.48
CA ALA A 171 5.21 -0.76 3.95
C ALA A 171 6.31 -1.81 4.11
N ALA A 172 5.90 -3.05 4.33
CA ALA A 172 6.78 -4.20 4.40
C ALA A 172 6.25 -5.31 3.50
N PHE A 173 7.10 -5.80 2.62
CA PHE A 173 6.80 -6.99 1.86
C PHE A 173 7.03 -8.24 2.71
N THR A 174 6.06 -9.14 2.74
CA THR A 174 6.07 -10.34 3.57
C THR A 174 5.73 -11.55 2.70
N PRO A 175 6.65 -12.51 2.49
CA PRO A 175 6.38 -13.69 1.68
C PRO A 175 5.48 -14.71 2.40
N THR A 176 5.43 -14.69 3.74
CA THR A 176 4.74 -15.69 4.55
C THR A 176 3.42 -15.18 5.11
N ILE A 177 2.35 -15.96 4.94
CA ILE A 177 0.99 -15.64 5.42
C ILE A 177 0.95 -15.38 6.93
N ALA A 178 1.65 -16.21 7.72
CA ALA A 178 1.66 -16.09 9.18
C ALA A 178 2.13 -14.72 9.66
N ALA A 179 3.07 -14.10 8.93
CA ALA A 179 3.61 -12.80 9.29
C ALA A 179 2.66 -11.64 9.01
N LEU A 180 1.55 -11.84 8.25
CA LEU A 180 0.50 -10.83 8.11
C LEU A 180 -0.26 -10.54 9.41
N PHE A 181 -0.33 -11.52 10.30
CA PHE A 181 -1.16 -11.44 11.51
C PHE A 181 -0.36 -11.21 12.79
N LEU A 182 0.96 -11.17 12.70
CA LEU A 182 1.80 -10.86 13.85
C LEU A 182 1.53 -9.42 14.30
N PRO A 183 1.20 -9.17 15.58
CA PRO A 183 1.03 -7.80 16.04
C PRO A 183 2.34 -7.03 15.84
N THR A 184 2.29 -5.88 15.18
CA THR A 184 3.40 -4.93 15.14
C THR A 184 3.10 -3.76 16.07
N THR A 185 4.15 -3.30 16.75
CA THR A 185 4.09 -2.08 17.57
C THR A 185 3.88 -0.85 16.71
N THR A 186 4.43 -0.85 15.49
CA THR A 186 4.26 0.21 14.51
C THR A 186 3.20 -0.15 13.47
N PRO A 187 2.33 0.79 13.07
CA PRO A 187 1.45 0.58 11.94
C PRO A 187 2.33 0.38 10.69
N THR A 188 2.14 -0.73 9.99
CA THR A 188 2.93 -1.07 8.80
C THR A 188 2.02 -1.75 7.80
N ILE A 189 2.00 -1.26 6.56
CA ILE A 189 1.24 -1.86 5.47
C ILE A 189 1.98 -3.14 5.09
N ARG A 190 1.33 -4.30 5.22
CA ARG A 190 1.95 -5.56 4.82
C ARG A 190 1.47 -5.97 3.44
N TRP A 191 2.40 -6.25 2.55
CA TRP A 191 2.09 -6.74 1.21
C TRP A 191 2.56 -8.18 1.06
N ARG A 192 1.70 -9.00 0.47
CA ARG A 192 2.08 -10.24 -0.21
C ARG A 192 2.07 -10.02 -1.71
N LYS A 193 2.73 -10.92 -2.44
CA LYS A 193 2.76 -10.90 -3.91
C LYS A 193 1.34 -10.91 -4.46
N GLU A 194 0.50 -11.82 -3.97
CA GLU A 194 -0.88 -11.98 -4.45
C GLU A 194 -1.73 -10.74 -4.12
N THR A 195 -1.51 -10.13 -2.95
CA THR A 195 -2.26 -8.93 -2.54
C THR A 195 -1.84 -7.68 -3.29
N ALA A 196 -0.55 -7.51 -3.57
CA ALA A 196 -0.03 -6.39 -4.35
C ALA A 196 -0.49 -6.51 -5.82
N TRP A 197 -0.48 -7.73 -6.35
CA TRP A 197 -1.02 -8.04 -7.68
C TRP A 197 -2.52 -7.71 -7.76
N ALA A 198 -3.32 -8.25 -6.86
CA ALA A 198 -4.77 -7.99 -6.84
C ALA A 198 -5.08 -6.49 -6.67
N PHE A 199 -4.26 -5.78 -5.91
CA PHE A 199 -4.36 -4.33 -5.79
C PHE A 199 -4.10 -3.63 -7.13
N TRP A 200 -3.04 -4.03 -7.83
CA TRP A 200 -2.73 -3.52 -9.16
C TRP A 200 -3.85 -3.78 -10.17
N GLU A 201 -4.42 -4.98 -10.19
CA GLU A 201 -5.57 -5.31 -11.05
C GLU A 201 -6.81 -4.49 -10.69
N SER A 202 -7.02 -4.23 -9.39
CA SER A 202 -8.09 -3.34 -8.93
C SER A 202 -7.92 -1.92 -9.48
N LEU A 203 -6.70 -1.38 -9.47
CA LEU A 203 -6.38 -0.07 -10.08
C LEU A 203 -6.68 -0.07 -11.59
N GLN A 204 -6.27 -1.11 -12.30
CA GLN A 204 -6.58 -1.26 -13.73
C GLN A 204 -8.09 -1.34 -13.98
N SER A 205 -8.83 -2.07 -13.16
CA SER A 205 -10.29 -2.19 -13.24
C SER A 205 -10.97 -0.85 -13.00
N MET A 206 -10.57 -0.10 -11.97
CA MET A 206 -11.08 1.25 -11.69
C MET A 206 -10.81 2.22 -12.85
N ARG A 207 -9.62 2.15 -13.47
CA ARG A 207 -9.27 2.94 -14.66
C ARG A 207 -10.12 2.57 -15.88
N LYS A 208 -10.29 1.28 -16.17
CA LYS A 208 -11.12 0.81 -17.30
C LYS A 208 -12.58 1.27 -17.16
N LYS A 209 -13.12 1.24 -15.95
CA LYS A 209 -14.49 1.66 -15.62
C LYS A 209 -14.67 3.19 -15.55
N ARG A 210 -13.57 3.97 -15.60
CA ARG A 210 -13.57 5.45 -15.50
C ARG A 210 -14.36 6.00 -14.29
N VAL A 211 -14.38 5.27 -13.18
CA VAL A 211 -15.16 5.64 -11.96
C VAL A 211 -14.71 6.98 -11.36
N PHE A 212 -13.43 7.31 -11.51
CA PHE A 212 -12.82 8.53 -10.98
C PHE A 212 -12.28 9.45 -12.09
N GLY A 213 -12.92 9.42 -13.27
CA GLY A 213 -12.47 10.15 -14.45
C GLY A 213 -11.17 9.61 -15.05
N SER A 214 -10.39 10.49 -15.67
CA SER A 214 -9.07 10.12 -16.20
C SER A 214 -8.08 9.81 -15.07
N MET A 215 -7.76 8.53 -14.94
CA MET A 215 -6.82 7.99 -13.95
C MET A 215 -5.59 7.42 -14.65
N GLY A 216 -4.42 7.77 -14.13
CA GLY A 216 -3.15 7.14 -14.46
C GLY A 216 -2.48 6.61 -13.20
N PHE A 217 -1.52 5.71 -13.34
CA PHE A 217 -0.72 5.25 -12.21
C PHE A 217 0.64 4.75 -12.67
N ALA A 218 1.63 4.87 -11.79
CA ALA A 218 3.01 4.47 -12.04
C ALA A 218 3.57 3.77 -10.80
N PHE A 219 4.29 2.67 -11.03
CA PHE A 219 5.09 2.02 -10.00
C PHE A 219 6.53 2.54 -10.09
N GLU A 220 7.04 3.06 -8.97
CA GLU A 220 8.39 3.63 -8.87
C GLU A 220 9.19 2.84 -7.84
N THR A 221 10.42 2.51 -8.23
CA THR A 221 11.36 1.75 -7.39
C THR A 221 12.58 2.56 -7.04
N HIS A 222 12.98 2.51 -5.78
CA HIS A 222 14.21 3.13 -5.27
C HIS A 222 15.01 2.11 -4.45
N LEU A 223 16.22 2.51 -4.02
CA LEU A 223 17.11 1.62 -3.28
C LEU A 223 16.51 1.12 -1.96
N ASP A 224 15.76 1.98 -1.25
CA ASP A 224 15.26 1.69 0.10
C ASP A 224 13.72 1.59 0.19
N TYR A 225 13.01 1.91 -0.90
CA TYR A 225 11.56 2.00 -0.89
C TYR A 225 10.97 1.89 -2.29
N ASP A 226 9.77 1.33 -2.36
CA ASP A 226 8.99 1.15 -3.58
C ASP A 226 7.56 1.61 -3.32
N PHE A 227 6.93 2.28 -4.28
CA PHE A 227 5.57 2.77 -4.11
C PHE A 227 4.83 2.89 -5.45
N ILE A 228 3.51 2.99 -5.36
CA ILE A 228 2.63 3.28 -6.48
C ILE A 228 2.13 4.71 -6.35
N LYS A 229 2.31 5.52 -7.41
CA LYS A 229 1.63 6.80 -7.58
C LYS A 229 0.35 6.59 -8.38
N ILE A 230 -0.77 7.09 -7.86
CA ILE A 230 -2.08 7.01 -8.51
C ILE A 230 -2.53 8.43 -8.83
N TYR A 231 -2.37 8.83 -10.09
CA TYR A 231 -2.73 10.14 -10.60
C TYR A 231 -4.21 10.21 -10.95
N HIS A 232 -4.90 11.23 -10.47
CA HIS A 232 -6.32 11.44 -10.75
C HIS A 232 -6.70 12.93 -10.61
N ASN A 233 -7.93 13.27 -10.97
CA ASN A 233 -8.46 14.62 -10.78
C ASN A 233 -8.71 14.91 -9.29
N ALA A 234 -8.25 16.05 -8.79
CA ALA A 234 -8.38 16.48 -7.39
C ALA A 234 -9.81 16.39 -6.83
N SER A 235 -10.83 16.65 -7.66
CA SER A 235 -12.24 16.54 -7.27
C SER A 235 -12.66 15.13 -6.82
N HIS A 236 -11.89 14.10 -7.21
CA HIS A 236 -12.15 12.70 -6.85
C HIS A 236 -11.26 12.16 -5.72
N SER A 237 -10.38 12.99 -5.12
CA SER A 237 -9.41 12.54 -4.10
C SER A 237 -10.03 11.73 -2.97
N LEU A 238 -11.08 12.25 -2.35
CA LEU A 238 -11.69 11.61 -1.17
C LEU A 238 -12.45 10.34 -1.55
N ARG A 239 -13.15 10.34 -2.69
CA ARG A 239 -13.85 9.15 -3.19
C ARG A 239 -12.86 8.03 -3.50
N LEU A 240 -11.76 8.35 -4.16
CA LEU A 240 -10.70 7.40 -4.44
C LEU A 240 -10.05 6.90 -3.14
N ARG A 241 -9.77 7.79 -2.18
CA ARG A 241 -9.23 7.40 -0.86
C ARG A 241 -10.11 6.37 -0.16
N THR A 242 -11.43 6.57 -0.18
CA THR A 242 -12.40 5.62 0.39
C THR A 242 -12.36 4.29 -0.35
N ALA A 243 -12.31 4.30 -1.68
CA ALA A 243 -12.19 3.08 -2.48
C ALA A 243 -10.88 2.31 -2.19
N LEU A 244 -9.76 3.02 -2.07
CA LEU A 244 -8.47 2.45 -1.69
C LEU A 244 -8.53 1.84 -0.27
N GLY A 245 -9.14 2.53 0.70
CA GLY A 245 -9.33 2.00 2.05
C GLY A 245 -10.28 0.79 2.12
N GLY A 246 -11.20 0.68 1.15
CA GLY A 246 -12.11 -0.44 0.96
C GLY A 246 -11.46 -1.67 0.32
N PHE A 247 -10.24 -1.54 -0.25
CA PHE A 247 -9.54 -2.65 -0.87
C PHE A 247 -9.35 -3.80 0.13
N ARG A 248 -9.85 -4.97 -0.27
CA ARG A 248 -9.78 -6.21 0.48
C ARG A 248 -9.25 -7.30 -0.43
N ASN A 249 -8.39 -8.14 0.11
CA ASN A 249 -8.00 -9.38 -0.53
C ASN A 249 -8.50 -10.54 0.34
N GLU A 250 -9.26 -11.43 -0.27
CA GLU A 250 -9.68 -12.67 0.37
C GLU A 250 -8.47 -13.60 0.41
N THR A 251 -7.91 -13.77 1.61
CA THR A 251 -6.86 -14.76 1.79
C THR A 251 -7.49 -16.13 1.91
N ASP A 252 -7.13 -17.05 1.00
CA ASP A 252 -7.54 -18.47 0.98
C ASP A 252 -7.01 -19.29 2.16
N VAL A 253 -7.00 -18.76 3.38
CA VAL A 253 -6.61 -19.54 4.57
C VAL A 253 -7.84 -20.34 5.01
N PRO A 254 -7.91 -21.66 4.73
CA PRO A 254 -9.16 -22.41 4.82
C PRO A 254 -9.53 -22.79 6.26
N SER A 255 -8.65 -22.57 7.23
CA SER A 255 -8.69 -23.29 8.49
C SER A 255 -9.23 -22.51 9.69
N THR A 256 -9.58 -21.22 9.58
CA THR A 256 -10.01 -20.45 10.78
C THR A 256 -10.90 -19.24 10.45
N GLY A 257 -12.04 -19.45 9.79
CA GLY A 257 -13.04 -18.39 9.56
C GLY A 257 -12.46 -17.18 8.80
N GLY A 258 -11.96 -17.45 7.58
CA GLY A 258 -11.16 -16.55 6.75
C GLY A 258 -11.52 -15.07 6.90
N LYS A 259 -10.69 -14.33 7.65
CA LYS A 259 -10.81 -12.88 7.77
C LYS A 259 -10.20 -12.24 6.54
N ALA A 260 -10.99 -11.49 5.78
CA ALA A 260 -10.48 -10.71 4.66
C ALA A 260 -9.39 -9.73 5.12
N TYR A 261 -8.23 -9.77 4.46
CA TYR A 261 -7.11 -8.88 4.75
C TYR A 261 -7.30 -7.54 4.04
N ARG A 262 -7.19 -6.43 4.77
CA ARG A 262 -7.35 -5.07 4.24
C ARG A 262 -6.07 -4.25 4.48
N PRO A 263 -5.09 -4.30 3.56
CA PRO A 263 -3.76 -3.70 3.79
C PRO A 263 -3.83 -2.19 4.04
N LEU A 264 -4.81 -1.50 3.44
CA LEU A 264 -4.90 -0.04 3.45
C LEU A 264 -5.88 0.52 4.49
N LYS A 265 -6.54 -0.33 5.30
CA LYS A 265 -7.61 0.11 6.21
C LYS A 265 -7.14 1.15 7.23
N THR A 266 -5.95 0.94 7.79
CA THR A 266 -5.34 1.81 8.80
C THR A 266 -4.12 2.56 8.27
N ALA A 267 -3.90 2.51 6.96
CA ALA A 267 -2.76 3.15 6.32
C ALA A 267 -3.02 4.66 6.22
N VAL A 268 -2.03 5.45 6.63
CA VAL A 268 -1.92 6.87 6.31
C VAL A 268 -1.27 6.99 4.94
N LEU A 269 -2.05 7.44 3.96
CA LEU A 269 -1.61 7.62 2.57
C LEU A 269 -1.28 9.09 2.33
N LEU A 270 -0.39 9.37 1.39
CA LEU A 270 -0.01 10.73 1.04
C LEU A 270 -0.74 11.16 -0.22
N LEU A 271 -1.33 12.34 -0.19
CA LEU A 271 -1.82 13.03 -1.37
C LEU A 271 -0.82 14.12 -1.76
N VAL A 272 -0.33 14.07 -2.99
CA VAL A 272 0.68 15.01 -3.50
C VAL A 272 0.14 15.75 -4.71
N ASP A 273 0.31 17.06 -4.71
CA ASP A 273 0.06 17.90 -5.89
C ASP A 273 1.23 17.81 -6.88
N GLU A 274 0.94 17.55 -8.16
CA GLU A 274 1.95 17.50 -9.23
C GLU A 274 2.71 18.83 -9.37
N VAL A 275 2.05 19.96 -9.14
CA VAL A 275 2.63 21.29 -9.42
C VAL A 275 3.43 21.84 -8.23
N ASN A 276 2.97 21.60 -6.99
CA ASN A 276 3.51 22.32 -5.83
C ASN A 276 4.28 21.47 -4.82
N ARG A 277 4.50 20.16 -5.04
CA ARG A 277 5.02 19.24 -4.00
C ARG A 277 4.25 19.34 -2.67
N GLY A 278 3.04 19.91 -2.72
CA GLY A 278 2.22 20.21 -1.56
C GLY A 278 1.67 18.91 -1.02
N LEU A 279 1.95 18.64 0.26
CA LEU A 279 1.57 17.42 0.94
C LEU A 279 0.20 17.62 1.60
N LEU A 280 -0.71 16.71 1.33
CA LEU A 280 -1.93 16.51 2.08
C LEU A 280 -1.89 15.14 2.73
N ILE A 281 -1.92 15.11 4.07
CA ILE A 281 -2.00 13.89 4.85
C ILE A 281 -3.47 13.62 5.14
N ALA A 282 -3.95 12.43 4.80
CA ALA A 282 -5.37 12.05 4.93
C ALA A 282 -5.60 10.55 5.16
#